data_AF-A0A6B9GF44-F1
#
_entry.id   AF-A0A6B9GF44-F1
#
_cell.length_a   1.000
_cell.length_b   1.000
_cell.length_c   1.000
_cell.angle_alpha   90.00
_cell.angle_beta   90.00
_cell.angle_gamma   90.00
#
_symmetry.space_group_name_H-M   'P 1'
#
loop_
_entity.id
_entity.type
_entity.pdbx_description
1 polymer ?
#
loop_
_entity_poly.entity_id
_entity_poly.type
_entity_poly.pdbx_seq_one_letter_code
_entity_poly.pdbx_strand_id
1 'polypeptide(L)'
;MYVPGGPSNITSLPVHSAPEQQNNALPVKTISNSRQNITSLPSSVIGPESLHDLLGKKITPIETIVQRLNGEFAAHPGQEGKVLSRIFSEFSSGNHIQHAHFNALLAYLDNGIENKREVSLTLAKNICRGFEINAPNMNDEHNIKLLSTLRIDRLSSVMAQTPKIKNIIDNDTRLNTINYQRQVKIHELEKMVEKISPESKIQEVTPYKFNYKKGLHIESYHLKDENGKVFEATFVDNQGKISSNDIENFKEVIKRLYKDNMEVVAEEIKLPDEEAEYKSHFATLFERTNRVALRQWLGDQDNKTTPWTLDSAAVAYGNKKEKFIAILDTLEKFHKELAPLKEEKKFGFDSYAYLNPETILIDQKGASISFDPSPLIVRGLIKQENLQRTGKREYVRIIDSMYPEKFLSEDVRKFKTTQNVSCDLFSMSEVWEKMFGVNINNYDHGPFEDTLIACREGAKSKHTVEKFKDDLSKKEFKDKDDLEKLCLKRAGEKPLLDHVQKCLDKPGQGQEYRTLILETAAMLLAHYRSDFDKAAKDWT
;
A
#
# COMPACT_ATOMS: atom_id res chain seq x y z
N MET A 1 -9.81 -73.00 -16.19
CA MET A 1 -10.25 -74.20 -15.44
C MET A 1 -11.36 -73.79 -14.48
N TYR A 2 -12.51 -74.47 -14.60
CA TYR A 2 -13.55 -74.78 -13.62
C TYR A 2 -13.97 -73.80 -12.51
N VAL A 3 -15.26 -73.44 -12.62
CA VAL A 3 -16.31 -72.89 -11.70
C VAL A 3 -16.54 -73.78 -10.43
N PRO A 4 -17.50 -73.56 -9.48
CA PRO A 4 -18.38 -72.41 -9.12
C PRO A 4 -18.66 -72.23 -7.58
N GLY A 5 -19.52 -71.26 -7.20
CA GLY A 5 -20.53 -71.50 -6.14
C GLY A 5 -20.71 -70.43 -5.04
N GLY A 6 -21.83 -69.69 -5.06
CA GLY A 6 -22.34 -68.84 -3.94
C GLY A 6 -22.94 -69.68 -2.78
N PRO A 7 -23.83 -69.18 -1.87
CA PRO A 7 -24.63 -67.95 -1.93
C PRO A 7 -24.71 -67.13 -0.60
N SER A 8 -25.52 -66.07 -0.66
CA SER A 8 -26.05 -65.14 0.35
C SER A 8 -26.66 -65.75 1.64
N ASN A 9 -26.56 -65.03 2.78
CA ASN A 9 -27.75 -64.59 3.58
C ASN A 9 -27.44 -63.83 4.90
N ILE A 10 -28.09 -62.66 5.03
CA ILE A 10 -28.94 -62.18 6.13
C ILE A 10 -28.33 -61.72 7.48
N THR A 11 -28.58 -60.44 7.74
CA THR A 11 -28.64 -59.58 8.94
C THR A 11 -29.10 -60.20 10.28
N SER A 12 -28.51 -59.76 11.42
CA SER A 12 -29.15 -58.92 12.47
C SER A 12 -28.26 -58.71 13.73
N LEU A 13 -28.26 -57.47 14.25
CA LEU A 13 -27.58 -56.91 15.46
C LEU A 13 -28.28 -57.32 16.79
N PRO A 14 -27.67 -57.26 18.01
CA PRO A 14 -27.53 -56.01 18.81
C PRO A 14 -26.40 -55.88 19.89
N VAL A 15 -25.82 -54.67 19.95
CA VAL A 15 -25.48 -53.75 21.10
C VAL A 15 -24.64 -54.19 22.35
N HIS A 16 -23.80 -53.22 22.81
CA HIS A 16 -23.23 -52.91 24.16
C HIS A 16 -21.82 -53.47 24.49
N SER A 17 -20.81 -52.77 25.02
CA SER A 17 -20.62 -51.39 25.57
C SER A 17 -19.10 -51.06 25.69
N ALA A 18 -18.76 -49.77 25.83
CA ALA A 18 -17.41 -49.18 25.97
C ALA A 18 -16.70 -49.46 27.32
N PRO A 19 -15.38 -49.17 27.42
CA PRO A 19 -14.84 -48.21 28.41
C PRO A 19 -13.62 -47.42 27.86
N GLU A 20 -13.04 -46.34 28.41
CA GLU A 20 -13.26 -45.41 29.53
C GLU A 20 -12.28 -44.23 29.29
N GLN A 21 -12.66 -43.00 29.64
CA GLN A 21 -11.79 -41.82 29.63
C GLN A 21 -10.98 -41.74 30.93
N GLN A 22 -9.65 -41.61 30.83
CA GLN A 22 -8.82 -41.15 31.94
C GLN A 22 -8.51 -39.66 31.79
N ASN A 23 -9.21 -38.86 32.60
CA ASN A 23 -8.85 -37.49 32.95
C ASN A 23 -7.77 -37.51 34.04
N ASN A 24 -6.61 -36.89 33.79
CA ASN A 24 -5.74 -36.38 34.85
C ASN A 24 -5.33 -34.94 34.49
N ALA A 25 -5.90 -34.00 35.23
CA ALA A 25 -5.60 -32.58 35.17
C ALA A 25 -4.48 -32.23 36.16
N LEU A 26 -3.46 -31.49 35.71
CA LEU A 26 -2.49 -30.75 36.53
C LEU A 26 -2.15 -29.42 35.83
N PRO A 27 -1.69 -28.39 36.57
CA PRO A 27 -2.41 -27.13 36.68
C PRO A 27 -2.01 -26.08 35.64
N VAL A 28 -3.02 -25.35 35.17
CA VAL A 28 -2.88 -24.12 34.40
C VAL A 28 -2.17 -23.07 35.24
N LYS A 29 -0.89 -22.82 34.95
CA LYS A 29 -0.26 -21.53 35.25
C LYS A 29 -0.56 -20.59 34.09
N THR A 30 -1.38 -19.60 34.38
CA THR A 30 -1.71 -18.46 33.52
C THR A 30 -0.43 -17.81 33.00
N ILE A 31 -0.09 -18.01 31.72
CA ILE A 31 0.90 -17.19 31.02
C ILE A 31 0.13 -16.12 30.26
N SER A 32 0.31 -14.89 30.74
CA SER A 32 -0.27 -13.66 30.21
C SER A 32 0.26 -13.34 28.80
N ASN A 33 -0.68 -13.15 27.87
CA ASN A 33 -0.63 -12.39 26.61
C ASN A 33 0.75 -12.03 26.01
N SER A 34 1.11 -12.66 24.88
CA SER A 34 1.60 -11.94 23.69
C SER A 34 1.70 -12.81 22.43
N ARG A 35 0.93 -12.39 21.40
CA ARG A 35 1.20 -12.46 19.94
C ARG A 35 1.46 -13.81 19.26
N GLN A 36 0.38 -14.29 18.63
CA GLN A 36 0.25 -14.60 17.19
C GLN A 36 1.51 -15.03 16.43
N ASN A 37 1.53 -16.31 16.03
CA ASN A 37 2.10 -16.78 14.77
C ASN A 37 1.28 -17.99 14.32
N ILE A 38 0.51 -17.85 13.23
CA ILE A 38 -0.05 -19.00 12.49
C ILE A 38 0.73 -19.08 11.18
N THR A 39 1.45 -20.18 11.04
CA THR A 39 2.15 -20.63 9.85
C THR A 39 1.20 -21.40 8.91
N SER A 40 1.59 -21.43 7.63
CA SER A 40 1.10 -22.26 6.51
C SER A 40 -0.21 -21.84 5.82
N LEU A 41 -0.07 -21.45 4.55
CA LEU A 41 -1.11 -21.59 3.54
C LEU A 41 -1.16 -23.04 3.07
N PRO A 42 -2.36 -23.63 3.02
CA PRO A 42 -2.83 -24.37 1.87
C PRO A 42 -3.97 -23.59 1.20
N SER A 43 -4.11 -23.77 -0.11
CA SER A 43 -5.25 -23.32 -0.92
C SER A 43 -6.58 -23.54 -0.18
N SER A 44 -7.39 -22.49 -0.06
CA SER A 44 -8.62 -22.34 0.76
C SER A 44 -8.44 -21.78 2.19
N VAL A 45 -7.94 -20.55 2.32
CA VAL A 45 -7.99 -19.78 3.58
C VAL A 45 -8.80 -18.51 3.39
N ILE A 46 -10.13 -18.66 3.31
CA ILE A 46 -11.07 -17.58 3.66
C ILE A 46 -11.26 -17.71 5.18
N GLY A 47 -10.58 -16.86 5.96
CA GLY A 47 -10.99 -16.65 7.35
C GLY A 47 -12.38 -16.02 7.42
N PRO A 48 -13.09 -16.09 8.56
CA PRO A 48 -14.46 -15.60 8.72
C PRO A 48 -14.52 -14.06 8.86
N GLU A 49 -13.66 -13.33 8.16
CA GLU A 49 -13.69 -11.87 8.20
C GLU A 49 -15.01 -11.39 7.58
N SER A 50 -15.68 -10.49 8.30
CA SER A 50 -16.94 -9.94 7.84
C SER A 50 -16.71 -9.06 6.59
N LEU A 51 -17.74 -8.89 5.77
CA LEU A 51 -17.69 -7.94 4.65
C LEU A 51 -17.30 -6.53 5.15
N HIS A 52 -17.82 -6.12 6.31
CA HIS A 52 -17.47 -4.85 6.96
C HIS A 52 -15.97 -4.74 7.22
N ASP A 53 -15.34 -5.78 7.79
CA ASP A 53 -13.89 -5.78 8.07
C ASP A 53 -13.06 -5.72 6.78
N LEU A 54 -13.48 -6.46 5.74
CA LEU A 54 -12.82 -6.45 4.44
C LEU A 54 -12.91 -5.09 3.75
N LEU A 55 -14.08 -4.45 3.80
CA LEU A 55 -14.30 -3.11 3.24
C LEU A 55 -13.66 -2.00 4.09
N GLY A 56 -13.45 -2.22 5.39
CA GLY A 56 -12.74 -1.30 6.27
C GLY A 56 -11.22 -1.32 6.09
N LYS A 57 -10.68 -2.35 5.43
CA LYS A 57 -9.23 -2.49 5.18
C LYS A 57 -8.79 -1.71 3.96
N LYS A 58 -7.69 -0.98 4.13
CA LYS A 58 -7.07 -0.17 3.06
C LYS A 58 -6.50 -0.97 1.88
N ILE A 59 -6.25 -2.26 2.09
CA ILE A 59 -5.60 -3.15 1.12
C ILE A 59 -6.34 -4.48 1.15
N THR A 60 -7.44 -4.56 0.41
CA THR A 60 -8.19 -5.82 0.20
C THR A 60 -8.31 -6.01 -1.31
N PRO A 61 -7.84 -7.13 -1.88
CA PRO A 61 -8.05 -7.45 -3.30
C PRO A 61 -9.54 -7.49 -3.63
N ILE A 62 -9.93 -6.97 -4.80
CA ILE A 62 -11.34 -6.95 -5.19
C ILE A 62 -11.89 -8.36 -5.35
N GLU A 63 -11.07 -9.33 -5.78
CA GLU A 63 -11.45 -10.74 -5.90
C GLU A 63 -11.94 -11.27 -4.57
N THR A 64 -11.26 -10.91 -3.48
CA THR A 64 -11.65 -11.31 -2.13
C THR A 64 -13.00 -10.72 -1.75
N ILE A 65 -13.24 -9.45 -2.08
CA ILE A 65 -14.52 -8.77 -1.85
C ILE A 65 -15.62 -9.45 -2.68
N VAL A 66 -15.40 -9.67 -3.98
CA VAL A 66 -16.36 -10.28 -4.90
C VAL A 66 -16.68 -11.73 -4.51
N GLN A 67 -15.67 -12.52 -4.14
CA GLN A 67 -15.85 -13.87 -3.61
C GLN A 67 -16.67 -13.84 -2.33
N ARG A 68 -16.40 -12.90 -1.42
CA ARG A 68 -17.19 -12.72 -0.20
C ARG A 68 -18.64 -12.36 -0.52
N LEU A 69 -18.88 -11.43 -1.43
CA LEU A 69 -20.24 -11.04 -1.85
C LEU A 69 -21.01 -12.22 -2.44
N ASN A 70 -20.40 -12.97 -3.36
CA ASN A 70 -20.99 -14.20 -3.89
C ASN A 70 -21.25 -15.25 -2.80
N GLY A 71 -20.34 -15.37 -1.83
CA GLY A 71 -20.53 -16.22 -0.65
C GLY A 71 -21.72 -15.80 0.22
N GLU A 72 -21.92 -14.50 0.45
CA GLU A 72 -23.08 -13.98 1.20
C GLU A 72 -24.40 -14.29 0.48
N PHE A 73 -24.46 -14.15 -0.84
CA PHE A 73 -25.63 -14.53 -1.64
C PHE A 73 -25.87 -16.05 -1.58
N ALA A 74 -24.82 -16.85 -1.74
CA ALA A 74 -24.91 -18.31 -1.70
C ALA A 74 -25.34 -18.84 -0.32
N ALA A 75 -24.95 -18.17 0.77
CA ALA A 75 -25.34 -18.53 2.13
C ALA A 75 -26.82 -18.20 2.45
N HIS A 76 -27.47 -17.35 1.66
CA HIS A 76 -28.85 -16.90 1.90
C HIS A 76 -29.72 -17.01 0.63
N PRO A 77 -29.93 -18.22 0.09
CA PRO A 77 -30.73 -18.43 -1.12
C PRO A 77 -32.18 -17.94 -0.90
N GLY A 78 -32.73 -17.20 -1.87
CA GLY A 78 -34.08 -16.62 -1.77
C GLY A 78 -34.17 -15.37 -0.89
N GLN A 79 -33.05 -14.88 -0.33
CA GLN A 79 -32.98 -13.62 0.41
C GLN A 79 -32.06 -12.62 -0.28
N GLU A 80 -31.90 -12.72 -1.60
CA GLU A 80 -31.00 -11.87 -2.39
C GLU A 80 -31.30 -10.38 -2.16
N GLY A 81 -32.58 -10.01 -2.00
CA GLY A 81 -32.96 -8.63 -1.69
C GLY A 81 -32.42 -8.13 -0.33
N LYS A 82 -32.41 -8.98 0.70
CA LYS A 82 -31.86 -8.61 2.03
C LYS A 82 -30.34 -8.53 2.01
N VAL A 83 -29.70 -9.49 1.34
CA VAL A 83 -28.24 -9.50 1.16
C VAL A 83 -27.81 -8.23 0.42
N LEU A 84 -28.50 -7.88 -0.66
CA LEU A 84 -28.22 -6.67 -1.44
C LEU A 84 -28.42 -5.40 -0.61
N SER A 85 -29.51 -5.27 0.15
CA SER A 85 -29.72 -4.12 1.06
C SER A 85 -28.62 -3.99 2.12
N ARG A 86 -28.13 -5.11 2.67
CA ARG A 86 -27.02 -5.12 3.61
C ARG A 86 -25.72 -4.66 2.94
N ILE A 87 -25.40 -5.19 1.76
CA ILE A 87 -24.23 -4.76 0.97
C ILE A 87 -24.28 -3.24 0.73
N PHE A 88 -25.45 -2.70 0.35
CA PHE A 88 -25.61 -1.26 0.16
C PHE A 88 -25.43 -0.46 1.44
N SER A 89 -25.93 -0.94 2.58
CA SER A 89 -25.74 -0.22 3.84
C SER A 89 -24.25 -0.04 4.19
N GLU A 90 -23.40 -1.00 3.84
CA GLU A 90 -21.94 -0.92 4.04
C GLU A 90 -21.26 0.11 3.13
N PHE A 91 -21.80 0.33 1.92
CA PHE A 91 -21.27 1.31 0.98
C PHE A 91 -21.84 2.71 1.23
N SER A 92 -23.17 2.86 1.32
CA SER A 92 -23.84 4.16 1.43
C SER A 92 -23.58 4.89 2.76
N SER A 93 -23.28 4.15 3.85
CA SER A 93 -22.88 4.73 5.14
C SER A 93 -21.37 4.67 5.39
N GLY A 94 -20.63 4.22 4.38
CA GLY A 94 -19.20 3.95 4.48
C GLY A 94 -18.35 5.22 4.52
N ASN A 95 -17.14 5.07 5.02
CA ASN A 95 -16.08 6.06 4.88
C ASN A 95 -15.50 6.01 3.44
N HIS A 96 -14.55 6.91 3.15
CA HIS A 96 -13.83 6.97 1.88
C HIS A 96 -13.18 5.64 1.43
N ILE A 97 -12.87 4.72 2.35
CA ILE A 97 -12.36 3.38 2.07
C ILE A 97 -13.43 2.50 1.44
N GLN A 98 -14.61 2.46 2.05
CA GLN A 98 -15.75 1.74 1.52
C GLN A 98 -16.20 2.30 0.17
N HIS A 99 -16.18 3.63 -0.03
CA HIS A 99 -16.49 4.23 -1.34
C HIS A 99 -15.50 3.83 -2.44
N ALA A 100 -14.20 3.73 -2.11
CA ALA A 100 -13.21 3.24 -3.08
C ALA A 100 -13.48 1.78 -3.44
N HIS A 101 -13.77 0.92 -2.45
CA HIS A 101 -14.16 -0.47 -2.71
C HIS A 101 -15.45 -0.58 -3.51
N PHE A 102 -16.38 0.36 -3.36
CA PHE A 102 -17.58 0.41 -4.20
C PHE A 102 -17.23 0.72 -5.65
N ASN A 103 -16.42 1.74 -5.91
CA ASN A 103 -15.96 2.06 -7.27
C ASN A 103 -15.16 0.89 -7.88
N ALA A 104 -14.45 0.12 -7.06
CA ALA A 104 -13.75 -1.11 -7.44
C ALA A 104 -14.70 -2.16 -7.98
N LEU A 105 -15.76 -2.37 -7.21
CA LEU A 105 -16.79 -3.33 -7.55
C LEU A 105 -17.45 -2.98 -8.89
N LEU A 106 -17.72 -1.69 -9.13
CA LEU A 106 -18.29 -1.23 -10.40
C LEU A 106 -17.37 -1.54 -11.58
N ALA A 107 -16.10 -1.14 -11.50
CA ALA A 107 -15.12 -1.39 -12.56
C ALA A 107 -14.91 -2.89 -12.81
N TYR A 108 -14.87 -3.70 -11.74
CA TYR A 108 -14.76 -5.15 -11.83
C TYR A 108 -15.99 -5.80 -12.49
N LEU A 109 -17.20 -5.31 -12.19
CA LEU A 109 -18.43 -5.78 -12.83
C LEU A 109 -18.46 -5.39 -14.31
N ASP A 110 -18.16 -4.14 -14.63
CA ASP A 110 -18.10 -3.61 -15.99
C ASP A 110 -17.15 -4.44 -16.87
N ASN A 111 -15.88 -4.59 -16.46
CA ASN A 111 -14.89 -5.39 -17.19
C ASN A 111 -15.26 -6.89 -17.19
N GLY A 112 -15.70 -7.42 -16.05
CA GLY A 112 -15.97 -8.85 -15.91
C GLY A 112 -17.18 -9.34 -16.70
N ILE A 113 -18.24 -8.54 -16.80
CA ILE A 113 -19.39 -8.84 -17.66
C ILE A 113 -18.96 -8.79 -19.13
N GLU A 114 -18.18 -7.78 -19.52
CA GLU A 114 -17.66 -7.63 -20.88
C GLU A 114 -16.66 -8.73 -21.25
N ASN A 115 -15.94 -9.31 -20.30
CA ASN A 115 -15.02 -10.43 -20.53
C ASN A 115 -15.63 -11.80 -20.21
N LYS A 116 -16.94 -11.89 -19.94
CA LYS A 116 -17.67 -13.13 -19.59
C LYS A 116 -17.04 -13.92 -18.42
N ARG A 117 -16.49 -13.21 -17.44
CA ARG A 117 -15.96 -13.82 -16.22
C ARG A 117 -17.09 -14.42 -15.42
N GLU A 118 -17.01 -15.71 -15.14
CA GLU A 118 -18.06 -16.45 -14.43
C GLU A 118 -18.39 -15.84 -13.06
N VAL A 119 -17.36 -15.43 -12.32
CA VAL A 119 -17.52 -14.82 -10.99
C VAL A 119 -18.30 -13.50 -11.05
N SER A 120 -17.97 -12.63 -12.02
CA SER A 120 -18.66 -11.35 -12.23
C SER A 120 -20.09 -11.55 -12.73
N LEU A 121 -20.30 -12.48 -13.66
CA LEU A 121 -21.63 -12.82 -14.17
C LEU A 121 -22.53 -13.40 -13.07
N THR A 122 -21.97 -14.22 -12.18
CA THR A 122 -22.68 -14.76 -11.02
C THR A 122 -23.11 -13.65 -10.06
N LEU A 123 -22.19 -12.73 -9.76
CA LEU A 123 -22.51 -11.59 -8.91
C LEU A 123 -23.58 -10.69 -9.54
N ALA A 124 -23.45 -10.36 -10.82
CA ALA A 124 -24.43 -9.57 -11.57
C ALA A 124 -25.83 -10.21 -11.55
N LYS A 125 -25.92 -11.54 -11.73
CA LYS A 125 -27.19 -12.28 -11.62
C LYS A 125 -27.82 -12.17 -10.23
N ASN A 126 -27.02 -12.30 -9.18
CA ASN A 126 -27.49 -12.18 -7.80
C ASN A 126 -27.97 -10.76 -7.48
N ILE A 127 -27.27 -9.74 -7.99
CA ILE A 127 -27.70 -8.33 -7.87
C ILE A 127 -29.04 -8.12 -8.61
N CYS A 128 -29.19 -8.62 -9.85
CA CYS A 128 -30.45 -8.52 -10.60
C CYS A 128 -31.62 -9.13 -9.81
N ARG A 129 -31.42 -10.33 -9.24
CA ARG A 129 -32.43 -10.99 -8.40
C ARG A 129 -32.74 -10.20 -7.13
N GLY A 130 -31.71 -9.66 -6.47
CA GLY A 130 -31.88 -8.85 -5.28
C GLY A 130 -32.73 -7.61 -5.54
N PHE A 131 -32.47 -6.92 -6.65
CA PHE A 131 -33.27 -5.77 -7.06
C PHE A 131 -34.69 -6.14 -7.54
N GLU A 132 -34.87 -7.30 -8.18
CA GLU A 132 -36.19 -7.78 -8.59
C GLU A 132 -37.12 -8.07 -7.38
N ILE A 133 -36.53 -8.53 -6.27
CA ILE A 133 -37.21 -8.76 -4.98
C ILE A 133 -37.44 -7.43 -4.26
N ASN A 134 -36.38 -6.64 -4.08
CA ASN A 134 -36.40 -5.34 -3.40
C ASN A 134 -36.05 -4.25 -4.40
N ALA A 135 -37.08 -3.54 -4.87
CA ALA A 135 -36.89 -2.50 -5.89
C ALA A 135 -35.79 -1.51 -5.48
N PRO A 136 -34.90 -1.13 -6.41
CA PRO A 136 -33.82 -0.19 -6.12
C PRO A 136 -34.38 1.17 -5.71
N ASN A 137 -33.73 1.83 -4.75
CA ASN A 137 -34.03 3.23 -4.46
C ASN A 137 -33.35 4.10 -5.51
N MET A 138 -34.11 4.60 -6.49
CA MET A 138 -33.62 5.45 -7.58
C MET A 138 -33.25 6.89 -7.17
N ASN A 139 -33.31 7.20 -5.87
CA ASN A 139 -32.75 8.41 -5.27
C ASN A 139 -31.40 8.16 -4.58
N ASP A 140 -30.97 6.90 -4.44
CA ASP A 140 -29.66 6.54 -3.89
C ASP A 140 -28.64 6.39 -5.02
N GLU A 141 -27.60 7.21 -4.98
CA GLU A 141 -26.52 7.24 -5.96
C GLU A 141 -25.83 5.87 -6.11
N HIS A 142 -25.68 5.09 -5.04
CA HIS A 142 -25.05 3.77 -5.09
C HIS A 142 -25.93 2.77 -5.85
N ASN A 143 -27.25 2.80 -5.64
CA ASN A 143 -28.17 1.94 -6.38
C ASN A 143 -28.12 2.25 -7.88
N ILE A 144 -28.14 3.54 -8.25
CA ILE A 144 -28.06 3.98 -9.64
C ILE A 144 -26.73 3.53 -10.27
N LYS A 145 -25.60 3.76 -9.58
CA LYS A 145 -24.28 3.35 -10.05
C LYS A 145 -24.17 1.84 -10.24
N LEU A 146 -24.66 1.03 -9.30
CA LEU A 146 -24.64 -0.43 -9.44
C LEU A 146 -25.57 -0.92 -10.56
N LEU A 147 -26.80 -0.39 -10.65
CA LEU A 147 -27.71 -0.73 -11.75
C LEU A 147 -27.11 -0.44 -13.11
N SER A 148 -26.39 0.67 -13.25
CA SER A 148 -25.78 1.05 -14.52
C SER A 148 -24.73 0.04 -15.01
N THR A 149 -24.12 -0.79 -14.16
CA THR A 149 -23.20 -1.86 -14.61
C THR A 149 -23.93 -3.04 -15.26
N LEU A 150 -25.25 -3.16 -15.02
CA LEU A 150 -26.06 -4.27 -15.52
C LEU A 150 -26.61 -4.03 -16.93
N ARG A 151 -26.34 -2.85 -17.49
CA ARG A 151 -26.82 -2.42 -18.81
C ARG A 151 -25.91 -2.93 -19.93
N ILE A 152 -25.84 -4.25 -20.09
CA ILE A 152 -25.03 -4.90 -21.12
C ILE A 152 -25.84 -6.03 -21.77
N ASP A 153 -25.82 -6.11 -23.10
CA ASP A 153 -26.55 -7.12 -23.90
C ASP A 153 -26.23 -8.57 -23.48
N ARG A 154 -25.05 -8.79 -22.93
CA ARG A 154 -24.57 -10.07 -22.39
C ARG A 154 -25.36 -10.56 -21.16
N LEU A 155 -26.14 -9.71 -20.51
CA LEU A 155 -27.09 -10.07 -19.45
C LEU A 155 -28.52 -10.27 -19.95
N SER A 156 -28.77 -10.22 -21.27
CA SER A 156 -30.12 -10.35 -21.86
C SER A 156 -30.93 -11.54 -21.35
N SER A 157 -30.32 -12.72 -21.18
CA SER A 157 -31.00 -13.90 -20.64
C SER A 157 -31.38 -13.76 -19.17
N VAL A 158 -30.59 -13.01 -18.39
CA VAL A 158 -30.86 -12.70 -16.97
C VAL A 158 -31.98 -11.66 -16.89
N MET A 159 -31.90 -10.63 -17.73
CA MET A 159 -32.91 -9.57 -17.83
C MET A 159 -34.28 -10.08 -18.25
N ALA A 160 -34.34 -11.17 -19.03
CA ALA A 160 -35.59 -11.87 -19.33
C ALA A 160 -36.25 -12.48 -18.08
N GLN A 161 -35.47 -12.81 -17.04
CA GLN A 161 -35.95 -13.36 -15.77
C GLN A 161 -36.18 -12.29 -14.69
N THR A 162 -35.74 -11.05 -14.92
CA THR A 162 -35.89 -9.91 -14.00
C THR A 162 -36.55 -8.72 -14.74
N PRO A 163 -37.86 -8.85 -15.09
CA PRO A 163 -38.52 -7.88 -15.97
C PRO A 163 -38.71 -6.51 -15.34
N LYS A 164 -38.86 -6.40 -14.00
CA LYS A 164 -38.96 -5.08 -13.35
C LYS A 164 -37.65 -4.32 -13.50
N ILE A 165 -36.53 -5.01 -13.30
CA ILE A 165 -35.20 -4.40 -13.41
C ILE A 165 -34.87 -4.04 -14.85
N LYS A 166 -35.19 -4.92 -15.80
CA LYS A 166 -35.09 -4.60 -17.22
C LYS A 166 -35.86 -3.31 -17.55
N ASN A 167 -37.10 -3.19 -17.09
CA ASN A 167 -37.92 -2.01 -17.35
C ASN A 167 -37.33 -0.73 -16.70
N ILE A 168 -36.72 -0.82 -15.53
CA ILE A 168 -36.02 0.33 -14.91
C ILE A 168 -34.79 0.72 -15.75
N ILE A 169 -33.98 -0.25 -16.14
CA ILE A 169 -32.75 -0.04 -16.92
C ILE A 169 -33.07 0.59 -18.29
N ASP A 170 -34.10 0.11 -18.97
CA ASP A 170 -34.45 0.57 -20.31
C ASP A 170 -35.03 2.00 -20.32
N ASN A 171 -35.67 2.43 -19.22
CA ASN A 171 -36.37 3.72 -19.15
C ASN A 171 -35.58 4.84 -18.44
N ASP A 172 -34.57 4.53 -17.62
CA ASP A 172 -33.80 5.56 -16.91
C ASP A 172 -32.52 5.95 -17.68
N THR A 173 -32.64 7.03 -18.46
CA THR A 173 -31.54 7.59 -19.27
C THR A 173 -30.29 7.97 -18.48
N ARG A 174 -30.34 8.10 -17.15
CA ARG A 174 -29.16 8.38 -16.32
C ARG A 174 -28.22 7.17 -16.27
N LEU A 175 -28.77 5.94 -16.36
CA LEU A 175 -28.01 4.70 -16.23
C LEU A 175 -27.02 4.48 -17.38
N ASN A 176 -27.48 4.46 -18.63
CA ASN A 176 -27.24 5.63 -19.48
C ASN A 176 -25.83 6.19 -19.54
N THR A 177 -25.84 7.48 -19.28
CA THR A 177 -24.71 8.38 -19.16
C THR A 177 -23.68 7.83 -18.19
N ILE A 178 -24.10 7.35 -17.02
CA ILE A 178 -23.19 6.86 -15.97
C ILE A 178 -22.37 5.65 -16.43
N ASN A 179 -23.01 4.67 -17.11
CA ASN A 179 -22.31 3.52 -17.68
C ASN A 179 -21.32 3.97 -18.75
N TYR A 180 -21.76 4.83 -19.68
CA TYR A 180 -20.91 5.34 -20.76
C TYR A 180 -19.66 6.05 -20.22
N GLN A 181 -19.80 6.93 -19.22
CA GLN A 181 -18.68 7.62 -18.58
C GLN A 181 -17.63 6.65 -18.01
N ARG A 182 -18.07 5.60 -17.30
CA ARG A 182 -17.16 4.61 -16.74
C ARG A 182 -16.45 3.80 -17.82
N GLN A 183 -17.18 3.39 -18.87
CA GLN A 183 -16.59 2.67 -19.99
C GLN A 183 -15.54 3.51 -20.72
N VAL A 184 -15.81 4.80 -20.96
CA VAL A 184 -14.81 5.71 -21.54
C VAL A 184 -13.59 5.86 -20.63
N LYS A 185 -13.78 5.99 -19.31
CA LYS A 185 -12.66 6.06 -18.35
C LYS A 185 -11.78 4.80 -18.39
N ILE A 186 -12.38 3.61 -18.36
CA ILE A 186 -11.66 2.34 -18.44
C ILE A 186 -10.92 2.22 -19.77
N HIS A 187 -11.57 2.57 -20.88
CA HIS A 187 -10.96 2.54 -22.22
C HIS A 187 -9.74 3.47 -22.33
N GLU A 188 -9.81 4.68 -21.76
CA GLU A 188 -8.65 5.58 -21.74
C GLU A 188 -7.50 5.04 -20.88
N LEU A 189 -7.78 4.32 -19.79
CA LEU A 189 -6.74 3.62 -19.03
C LEU A 189 -6.10 2.50 -19.81
N GLU A 190 -6.91 1.69 -20.49
CA GLU A 190 -6.42 0.59 -21.32
C GLU A 190 -5.49 1.13 -22.40
N LYS A 191 -5.83 2.24 -23.06
CA LYS A 191 -4.92 2.94 -23.99
C LYS A 191 -3.62 3.41 -23.34
N MET A 192 -3.67 3.90 -22.10
CA MET A 192 -2.44 4.28 -21.38
C MET A 192 -1.58 3.06 -21.09
N VAL A 193 -2.18 1.93 -20.73
CA VAL A 193 -1.47 0.66 -20.52
C VAL A 193 -0.83 0.19 -21.82
N GLU A 194 -1.55 0.23 -22.95
CA GLU A 194 -1.02 -0.15 -24.27
C GLU A 194 0.24 0.65 -24.66
N LYS A 195 0.44 1.86 -24.13
CA LYS A 195 1.65 2.65 -24.38
C LYS A 195 2.88 2.13 -23.63
N ILE A 196 2.68 1.54 -22.45
CA ILE A 196 3.76 0.97 -21.62
C ILE A 196 3.96 -0.51 -21.97
N SER A 197 2.87 -1.22 -22.23
CA SER A 197 2.81 -2.66 -22.42
C SER A 197 1.80 -2.99 -23.52
N PRO A 198 2.16 -2.83 -24.81
CA PRO A 198 1.24 -3.00 -25.96
C PRO A 198 0.57 -4.37 -26.05
N GLU A 199 1.20 -5.39 -25.46
CA GLU A 199 0.70 -6.76 -25.42
C GLU A 199 -0.32 -7.02 -24.29
N SER A 200 -0.41 -6.13 -23.29
CA SER A 200 -1.25 -6.34 -22.11
C SER A 200 -2.73 -6.10 -22.40
N LYS A 201 -3.56 -7.04 -21.97
CA LYS A 201 -5.02 -6.91 -21.94
C LYS A 201 -5.47 -6.80 -20.50
N ILE A 202 -5.95 -5.61 -20.15
CA ILE A 202 -6.42 -5.37 -18.79
C ILE A 202 -7.60 -6.27 -18.46
N GLN A 203 -7.37 -7.03 -17.42
CA GLN A 203 -8.28 -8.01 -16.86
C GLN A 203 -9.01 -7.45 -15.65
N GLU A 204 -8.33 -6.63 -14.87
CA GLU A 204 -8.81 -6.17 -13.58
C GLU A 204 -8.51 -4.68 -13.45
N VAL A 205 -9.49 -3.90 -12.98
CA VAL A 205 -9.29 -2.51 -12.59
C VAL A 205 -9.85 -2.35 -11.18
N THR A 206 -9.00 -2.00 -10.23
CA THR A 206 -9.32 -1.90 -8.81
C THR A 206 -8.78 -0.61 -8.23
N PRO A 207 -9.58 0.25 -7.61
CA PRO A 207 -9.14 1.32 -6.76
C PRO A 207 -7.99 0.92 -5.83
N TYR A 208 -6.95 1.74 -5.85
CA TYR A 208 -5.76 1.58 -5.04
C TYR A 208 -5.60 2.77 -4.09
N LYS A 209 -5.26 2.48 -2.83
CA LYS A 209 -4.99 3.40 -1.68
C LYS A 209 -5.28 4.93 -1.88
N PHE A 210 -6.27 5.40 -1.11
CA PHE A 210 -6.79 6.75 -0.72
C PHE A 210 -5.95 8.01 -1.00
N ASN A 211 -6.52 9.21 -1.25
CA ASN A 211 -7.70 9.82 -0.61
C ASN A 211 -8.26 11.02 -1.42
N TYR A 212 -9.58 11.21 -1.41
CA TYR A 212 -10.22 12.43 -1.94
C TYR A 212 -9.92 13.61 -1.01
N LYS A 213 -9.21 14.63 -1.48
CA LYS A 213 -9.20 15.93 -0.81
C LYS A 213 -10.52 16.62 -1.13
N LYS A 214 -11.22 17.15 -0.13
CA LYS A 214 -12.44 17.96 -0.35
C LYS A 214 -12.11 19.14 -1.29
N GLY A 215 -12.45 19.00 -2.58
CA GLY A 215 -12.14 19.97 -3.64
C GLY A 215 -11.24 19.47 -4.79
N LEU A 216 -10.41 18.43 -4.60
CA LEU A 216 -9.65 17.77 -5.67
C LEU A 216 -10.10 16.32 -5.73
N HIS A 217 -10.93 15.98 -6.72
CA HIS A 217 -11.38 14.60 -6.91
C HIS A 217 -10.22 13.80 -7.50
N ILE A 218 -9.47 13.12 -6.64
CA ILE A 218 -8.31 12.28 -7.00
C ILE A 218 -8.73 10.82 -6.82
N GLU A 219 -8.51 10.00 -7.85
CA GLU A 219 -8.87 8.59 -7.87
C GLU A 219 -7.65 7.76 -8.29
N SER A 220 -7.25 6.78 -7.50
CA SER A 220 -6.15 5.88 -7.88
C SER A 220 -6.68 4.48 -8.14
N TYR A 221 -6.12 3.78 -9.12
CA TYR A 221 -6.52 2.45 -9.55
C TYR A 221 -5.30 1.57 -9.78
N HIS A 222 -5.29 0.36 -9.26
CA HIS A 222 -4.56 -0.74 -9.82
C HIS A 222 -5.23 -1.29 -11.08
N LEU A 223 -4.43 -1.62 -12.08
CA LEU A 223 -4.84 -2.36 -13.25
C LEU A 223 -4.02 -3.63 -13.32
N LYS A 224 -4.64 -4.78 -13.52
CA LYS A 224 -3.94 -6.04 -13.68
C LYS A 224 -4.23 -6.64 -15.04
N ASP A 225 -3.20 -7.08 -15.74
CA ASP A 225 -3.34 -7.75 -17.03
C ASP A 225 -3.51 -9.27 -16.89
N GLU A 226 -3.65 -9.96 -18.02
CA GLU A 226 -3.80 -11.42 -18.10
C GLU A 226 -2.58 -12.21 -17.64
N ASN A 227 -1.40 -11.59 -17.64
CA ASN A 227 -0.13 -12.18 -17.24
C ASN A 227 0.21 -11.88 -15.78
N GLY A 228 -0.65 -11.12 -15.09
CA GLY A 228 -0.44 -10.69 -13.72
C GLY A 228 0.46 -9.47 -13.56
N LYS A 229 0.79 -8.75 -14.65
CA LYS A 229 1.40 -7.42 -14.54
C LYS A 229 0.43 -6.50 -13.83
N VAL A 230 0.96 -5.66 -12.95
CA VAL A 230 0.18 -4.70 -12.17
C VAL A 230 0.63 -3.31 -12.56
N PHE A 231 -0.32 -2.43 -12.85
CA PHE A 231 -0.14 -1.01 -13.09
C PHE A 231 -0.89 -0.23 -12.02
N GLU A 232 -0.46 0.98 -11.74
CA GLU A 232 -1.09 1.92 -10.83
C GLU A 232 -1.34 3.22 -11.56
N ALA A 233 -2.62 3.55 -11.72
CA ALA A 233 -3.08 4.81 -12.24
C ALA A 233 -3.45 5.77 -11.10
N THR A 234 -3.13 7.06 -11.26
CA THR A 234 -3.67 8.15 -10.43
C THR A 234 -4.31 9.16 -11.35
N PHE A 235 -5.60 9.39 -11.14
CA PHE A 235 -6.42 10.35 -11.84
C PHE A 235 -6.69 11.56 -10.98
N VAL A 236 -6.77 12.69 -11.66
CA VAL A 236 -7.16 13.95 -11.08
C VAL A 236 -8.22 14.58 -11.97
N ASP A 237 -9.41 14.74 -11.41
CA ASP A 237 -10.48 15.52 -12.02
C ASP A 237 -10.07 16.99 -12.13
N ASN A 238 -10.13 17.51 -13.35
CA ASN A 238 -9.93 18.91 -13.61
C ASN A 238 -11.30 19.58 -13.81
N GLN A 239 -11.92 19.95 -12.69
CA GLN A 239 -13.15 20.77 -12.64
C GLN A 239 -12.87 22.24 -13.01
N GLY A 240 -12.08 22.48 -14.07
CA GLY A 240 -11.63 23.80 -14.51
C GLY A 240 -10.59 24.46 -13.61
N LYS A 241 -9.94 23.68 -12.71
CA LYS A 241 -8.97 24.20 -11.73
C LYS A 241 -7.52 24.11 -12.19
N ILE A 242 -7.22 23.23 -13.14
CA ILE A 242 -5.88 22.89 -13.61
C ILE A 242 -5.78 23.35 -15.06
N SER A 243 -4.84 24.25 -15.37
CA SER A 243 -4.69 24.71 -16.76
C SER A 243 -3.98 23.65 -17.60
N SER A 244 -4.19 23.66 -18.92
CA SER A 244 -3.43 22.78 -19.83
C SER A 244 -1.91 23.00 -19.71
N ASN A 245 -1.47 24.22 -19.40
CA ASN A 245 -0.06 24.51 -19.14
C ASN A 245 0.46 23.77 -17.90
N ASP A 246 -0.36 23.63 -16.87
CA ASP A 246 0.01 22.86 -15.67
C ASP A 246 0.11 21.38 -15.98
N ILE A 247 -0.81 20.86 -16.78
CA ILE A 247 -0.78 19.47 -17.25
C ILE A 247 0.51 19.20 -18.04
N GLU A 248 0.88 20.06 -18.99
CA GLU A 248 2.13 19.92 -19.74
C GLU A 248 3.37 20.01 -18.84
N ASN A 249 3.36 20.92 -17.85
CA ASN A 249 4.42 20.98 -16.85
C ASN A 249 4.53 19.66 -16.06
N PHE A 250 3.41 19.04 -15.65
CA PHE A 250 3.45 17.75 -14.96
C PHE A 250 3.97 16.63 -15.85
N LYS A 251 3.56 16.58 -17.13
CA LYS A 251 4.10 15.63 -18.10
C LYS A 251 5.62 15.77 -18.21
N GLU A 252 6.13 17.00 -18.28
CA GLU A 252 7.56 17.25 -18.34
C GLU A 252 8.29 16.84 -17.06
N VAL A 253 7.72 17.14 -15.90
CA VAL A 253 8.26 16.73 -14.59
C VAL A 253 8.40 15.21 -14.53
N ILE A 254 7.33 14.48 -14.83
CA ILE A 254 7.36 13.01 -14.85
C ILE A 254 8.36 12.49 -15.89
N LYS A 255 8.37 13.06 -17.10
CA LYS A 255 9.30 12.64 -18.15
C LYS A 255 10.76 12.82 -17.77
N ARG A 256 11.13 13.91 -17.08
CA ARG A 256 12.52 14.14 -16.62
C ARG A 256 12.90 13.18 -15.49
N LEU A 257 12.03 13.02 -14.50
CA LEU A 257 12.32 12.22 -13.29
C LEU A 257 12.39 10.72 -13.55
N TYR A 258 11.70 10.24 -14.58
CA TYR A 258 11.57 8.82 -14.92
C TYR A 258 12.13 8.49 -16.32
N LYS A 259 13.05 9.32 -16.83
CA LYS A 259 13.60 9.27 -18.21
C LYS A 259 14.26 7.93 -18.59
N ASP A 260 14.91 7.27 -17.62
CA ASP A 260 15.70 6.06 -17.83
C ASP A 260 15.01 4.78 -17.31
N ASN A 261 13.81 4.90 -16.74
CA ASN A 261 13.00 3.81 -16.20
C ASN A 261 11.60 3.92 -16.81
N MET A 262 11.47 3.46 -18.05
CA MET A 262 10.16 3.32 -18.68
C MET A 262 9.37 2.32 -17.86
N GLU A 263 8.37 2.86 -17.16
CA GLU A 263 7.12 2.22 -16.77
C GLU A 263 6.18 3.31 -16.20
N VAL A 264 6.42 4.61 -16.46
CA VAL A 264 5.53 5.72 -16.05
C VAL A 264 5.08 6.50 -17.28
N VAL A 265 3.77 6.72 -17.40
CA VAL A 265 3.15 7.59 -18.40
C VAL A 265 2.32 8.65 -17.69
N ALA A 266 2.31 9.87 -18.21
CA ALA A 266 1.52 10.98 -17.71
C ALA A 266 0.77 11.64 -18.87
N GLU A 267 -0.56 11.75 -18.78
CA GLU A 267 -1.41 12.15 -19.89
C GLU A 267 -2.56 13.06 -19.48
N GLU A 268 -2.99 13.87 -20.45
CA GLU A 268 -4.30 14.51 -20.40
C GLU A 268 -5.28 13.56 -21.08
N ILE A 269 -6.32 13.17 -20.35
CA ILE A 269 -7.42 12.37 -20.89
C ILE A 269 -8.68 13.23 -20.92
N LYS A 270 -9.57 12.99 -21.87
CA LYS A 270 -10.85 13.71 -21.96
C LYS A 270 -11.97 12.75 -21.65
N LEU A 271 -12.69 13.00 -20.56
CA LEU A 271 -13.78 12.16 -20.11
C LEU A 271 -15.10 12.95 -20.17
N PRO A 272 -16.21 12.32 -20.60
CA PRO A 272 -17.53 12.94 -20.55
C PRO A 272 -17.98 13.11 -19.09
N ASP A 273 -18.71 14.18 -18.80
CA ASP A 273 -19.38 14.42 -17.53
C ASP A 273 -20.87 14.05 -17.60
N GLU A 274 -21.63 14.35 -16.53
CA GLU A 274 -23.07 14.01 -16.42
C GLU A 274 -23.95 14.69 -17.47
N GLU A 275 -23.46 15.79 -18.06
CA GLU A 275 -24.11 16.54 -19.13
C GLU A 275 -23.58 16.11 -20.52
N ALA A 276 -22.75 15.06 -20.57
CA ALA A 276 -22.03 14.58 -21.76
C ALA A 276 -21.02 15.59 -22.35
N GLU A 277 -20.61 16.58 -21.56
CA GLU A 277 -19.52 17.49 -21.91
C GLU A 277 -18.17 16.85 -21.60
N TYR A 278 -17.20 16.97 -22.51
CA TYR A 278 -15.87 16.42 -22.30
C TYR A 278 -15.02 17.34 -21.44
N LYS A 279 -14.66 16.87 -20.25
CA LYS A 279 -13.74 17.54 -19.34
C LYS A 279 -12.34 16.92 -19.43
N SER A 280 -11.32 17.76 -19.53
CA SER A 280 -9.94 17.30 -19.39
C SER A 280 -9.76 16.70 -17.99
N HIS A 281 -8.93 15.70 -17.86
CA HIS A 281 -8.47 15.13 -16.60
C HIS A 281 -6.99 14.84 -16.75
N PHE A 282 -6.25 14.81 -15.65
CA PHE A 282 -4.86 14.39 -15.66
C PHE A 282 -4.76 12.98 -15.09
N ALA A 283 -4.03 12.11 -15.78
CA ALA A 283 -3.79 10.75 -15.33
C ALA A 283 -2.30 10.44 -15.40
N THR A 284 -1.79 9.74 -14.38
CA THR A 284 -0.51 9.03 -14.47
C THR A 284 -0.72 7.57 -14.32
N LEU A 285 0.08 6.78 -15.03
CA LEU A 285 0.10 5.33 -14.98
C LEU A 285 1.52 4.89 -14.68
N PHE A 286 1.69 3.95 -13.76
CA PHE A 286 2.97 3.38 -13.37
C PHE A 286 2.90 1.86 -13.33
N GLU A 287 3.75 1.12 -14.05
CA GLU A 287 3.84 -0.33 -13.85
C GLU A 287 4.54 -0.64 -12.51
N ARG A 288 3.89 -1.48 -11.71
CA ARG A 288 4.27 -1.85 -10.35
C ARG A 288 4.60 -3.35 -10.21
N THR A 289 4.52 -4.15 -11.27
CA THR A 289 4.62 -5.63 -11.23
C THR A 289 5.79 -6.14 -10.40
N ASN A 290 7.00 -5.62 -10.68
CA ASN A 290 8.23 -6.07 -10.04
C ASN A 290 8.68 -5.15 -8.90
N ARG A 291 7.77 -4.32 -8.37
CA ARG A 291 8.11 -3.29 -7.38
C ARG A 291 7.39 -3.56 -6.07
N VAL A 292 8.15 -3.58 -4.98
CA VAL A 292 7.64 -3.67 -3.61
C VAL A 292 7.91 -2.37 -2.87
N ALA A 293 7.01 -1.99 -1.97
CA ALA A 293 7.27 -0.85 -1.09
C ALA A 293 8.41 -1.20 -0.11
N LEU A 294 9.19 -0.21 0.33
CA LEU A 294 10.24 -0.38 1.34
C LEU A 294 9.71 -1.11 2.59
N ARG A 295 8.47 -0.83 3.02
CA ARG A 295 7.84 -1.55 4.13
C ARG A 295 7.77 -3.06 3.90
N GLN A 296 7.37 -3.49 2.70
CA GLN A 296 7.29 -4.90 2.35
C GLN A 296 8.70 -5.51 2.28
N TRP A 297 9.63 -4.82 1.63
CA TRP A 297 11.03 -5.25 1.59
C TRP A 297 11.61 -5.43 3.00
N LEU A 298 11.35 -4.50 3.92
CA LEU A 298 11.76 -4.62 5.33
C LEU A 298 11.16 -5.86 5.99
N GLY A 299 9.86 -6.11 5.78
CA GLY A 299 9.20 -7.31 6.28
C GLY A 299 9.83 -8.60 5.74
N ASP A 300 10.13 -8.64 4.45
CA ASP A 300 10.79 -9.79 3.81
C ASP A 300 12.23 -9.98 4.31
N GLN A 301 12.95 -8.90 4.61
CA GLN A 301 14.28 -8.97 5.23
C GLN A 301 14.20 -9.48 6.67
N ASP A 302 13.25 -8.96 7.45
CA ASP A 302 13.06 -9.37 8.85
C ASP A 302 12.60 -10.86 8.93
N ASN A 303 11.79 -11.33 7.98
CA ASN A 303 11.30 -12.71 7.90
C ASN A 303 12.36 -13.75 7.49
N LYS A 304 13.51 -13.34 6.94
CA LYS A 304 14.60 -14.26 6.56
C LYS A 304 15.37 -14.83 7.76
N THR A 305 14.92 -14.65 9.00
CA THR A 305 15.75 -14.88 10.19
C THR A 305 15.71 -16.30 10.78
N THR A 306 16.91 -16.89 10.74
CA THR A 306 17.52 -17.93 11.61
C THR A 306 17.86 -17.29 13.00
N PRO A 307 18.19 -18.02 14.09
CA PRO A 307 18.57 -17.43 15.39
C PRO A 307 19.55 -16.24 15.30
N TRP A 308 19.26 -15.18 16.08
CA TRP A 308 19.92 -13.88 16.04
C TRP A 308 21.26 -13.88 16.79
N THR A 309 22.38 -14.10 16.12
CA THR A 309 23.71 -13.76 16.66
C THR A 309 24.09 -12.31 16.33
N LEU A 310 25.01 -11.70 17.08
CA LEU A 310 25.50 -10.35 16.77
C LEU A 310 26.10 -10.25 15.35
N ASP A 311 26.77 -11.31 14.87
CA ASP A 311 27.31 -11.39 13.50
C ASP A 311 26.20 -11.34 12.44
N SER A 312 25.11 -12.09 12.65
CA SER A 312 23.94 -12.07 11.74
C SER A 312 23.19 -10.73 11.79
N ALA A 313 23.13 -10.10 12.97
CA ALA A 313 22.57 -8.77 13.13
C ALA A 313 23.42 -7.71 12.42
N ALA A 314 24.75 -7.82 12.46
CA ALA A 314 25.66 -6.92 11.77
C ALA A 314 25.55 -7.02 10.24
N VAL A 315 25.35 -8.23 9.70
CA VAL A 315 25.05 -8.41 8.28
C VAL A 315 23.71 -7.78 7.90
N ALA A 316 22.66 -8.02 8.71
CA ALA A 316 21.34 -7.44 8.46
C ALA A 316 21.36 -5.89 8.55
N TYR A 317 22.09 -5.34 9.52
CA TYR A 317 22.32 -3.91 9.67
C TYR A 317 23.05 -3.34 8.44
N GLY A 318 24.15 -3.98 8.01
CA GLY A 318 24.90 -3.58 6.81
C GLY A 318 24.02 -3.55 5.56
N ASN A 319 23.24 -4.59 5.32
CA ASN A 319 22.30 -4.66 4.18
C ASN A 319 21.24 -3.54 4.23
N LYS A 320 20.70 -3.23 5.42
CA LYS A 320 19.73 -2.14 5.61
C LYS A 320 20.39 -0.76 5.41
N LYS A 321 21.61 -0.55 5.92
CA LYS A 321 22.38 0.69 5.77
C LYS A 321 22.75 0.93 4.31
N GLU A 322 23.24 -0.09 3.61
CA GLU A 322 23.52 -0.03 2.17
C GLU A 322 22.25 0.33 1.38
N LYS A 323 21.11 -0.28 1.73
CA LYS A 323 19.83 0.06 1.09
C LYS A 323 19.42 1.51 1.36
N PHE A 324 19.61 2.01 2.58
CA PHE A 324 19.33 3.40 2.92
C PHE A 324 20.20 4.38 2.12
N ILE A 325 21.49 4.11 1.98
CA ILE A 325 22.42 4.91 1.17
C ILE A 325 21.99 4.91 -0.30
N ALA A 326 21.59 3.75 -0.85
CA ALA A 326 21.08 3.68 -2.22
C ALA A 326 19.76 4.48 -2.42
N ILE A 327 18.92 4.60 -1.39
CA ILE A 327 17.75 5.49 -1.41
C ILE A 327 18.20 6.95 -1.47
N LEU A 328 19.21 7.34 -0.68
CA LEU A 328 19.79 8.68 -0.73
C LEU A 328 20.42 8.99 -2.10
N ASP A 329 21.11 8.03 -2.73
CA ASP A 329 21.65 8.22 -4.08
C ASP A 329 20.55 8.47 -5.12
N THR A 330 19.42 7.76 -4.97
CA THR A 330 18.24 7.98 -5.82
C THR A 330 17.63 9.37 -5.56
N LEU A 331 17.54 9.77 -4.29
CA LEU A 331 17.04 11.08 -3.89
C LEU A 331 17.91 12.23 -4.41
N GLU A 332 19.24 12.08 -4.38
CA GLU A 332 20.17 13.08 -4.89
C GLU A 332 19.99 13.30 -6.40
N LYS A 333 19.85 12.21 -7.18
CA LYS A 333 19.53 12.29 -8.61
C LYS A 333 18.19 12.98 -8.82
N PHE A 334 17.20 12.65 -8.00
CA PHE A 334 15.88 13.26 -8.04
C PHE A 334 15.93 14.79 -7.82
N HIS A 335 16.69 15.24 -6.82
CA HIS A 335 16.88 16.67 -6.54
C HIS A 335 17.59 17.40 -7.68
N LYS A 336 18.60 16.76 -8.29
CA LYS A 336 19.33 17.29 -9.46
C LYS A 336 18.39 17.52 -10.66
N GLU A 337 17.42 16.64 -10.88
CA GLU A 337 16.42 16.79 -11.95
C GLU A 337 15.30 17.79 -11.60
N LEU A 338 14.91 17.89 -10.33
CA LEU A 338 13.90 18.86 -9.87
C LEU A 338 14.39 20.31 -9.85
N ALA A 339 15.67 20.55 -9.55
CA ALA A 339 16.19 21.91 -9.42
C ALA A 339 16.02 22.77 -10.70
N PRO A 340 16.38 22.28 -11.91
CA PRO A 340 16.11 23.01 -13.15
C PRO A 340 14.62 23.26 -13.39
N LEU A 341 13.74 22.30 -13.07
CA LEU A 341 12.30 22.43 -13.22
C LEU A 341 11.71 23.53 -12.32
N LYS A 342 12.30 23.75 -11.14
CA LYS A 342 11.95 24.85 -10.24
C LYS A 342 12.42 26.20 -10.78
N GLU A 343 13.63 26.28 -11.32
CA GLU A 343 14.17 27.50 -11.95
C GLU A 343 13.36 27.90 -13.18
N GLU A 344 12.97 26.93 -14.00
CA GLU A 344 12.08 27.08 -15.15
C GLU A 344 10.62 27.40 -14.76
N LYS A 345 10.29 27.42 -13.46
CA LYS A 345 8.94 27.61 -12.90
C LYS A 345 7.89 26.59 -13.38
N LYS A 346 8.35 25.43 -13.86
CA LYS A 346 7.49 24.31 -14.29
C LYS A 346 7.02 23.50 -13.10
N PHE A 347 7.85 23.35 -12.08
CA PHE A 347 7.46 22.72 -10.82
C PHE A 347 7.77 23.62 -9.64
N GLY A 348 6.88 23.59 -8.65
CA GLY A 348 6.90 24.58 -7.59
C GLY A 348 7.95 24.39 -6.51
N PHE A 349 8.70 23.28 -6.55
CA PHE A 349 9.48 22.74 -5.46
C PHE A 349 10.71 21.98 -5.98
N ASP A 350 11.76 21.90 -5.18
CA ASP A 350 13.01 21.16 -5.45
C ASP A 350 13.14 19.91 -4.56
N SER A 351 12.05 19.52 -3.90
CA SER A 351 11.95 18.31 -3.08
C SER A 351 10.84 17.39 -3.55
N TYR A 352 10.81 16.16 -3.05
CA TYR A 352 9.72 15.21 -3.23
C TYR A 352 8.60 15.41 -2.19
N ALA A 353 8.97 15.68 -0.94
CA ALA A 353 8.19 15.99 0.27
C ALA A 353 7.34 14.86 0.89
N TYR A 354 7.20 13.71 0.23
CA TYR A 354 6.32 12.62 0.67
C TYR A 354 7.05 11.29 0.86
N LEU A 355 8.37 11.31 1.08
CA LEU A 355 9.16 10.09 1.28
C LEU A 355 8.70 9.37 2.54
N ASN A 356 8.36 8.10 2.39
CA ASN A 356 8.03 7.21 3.49
C ASN A 356 8.12 5.74 3.01
N PRO A 357 8.00 4.75 3.91
CA PRO A 357 8.15 3.34 3.54
C PRO A 357 7.14 2.80 2.51
N GLU A 358 6.04 3.49 2.23
CA GLU A 358 5.04 3.10 1.23
C GLU A 358 5.32 3.73 -0.15
N THR A 359 5.98 4.89 -0.20
CA THR A 359 6.28 5.65 -1.44
C THR A 359 7.68 5.39 -2.00
N ILE A 360 8.56 4.78 -1.20
CA ILE A 360 9.86 4.28 -1.66
C ILE A 360 9.65 2.88 -2.22
N LEU A 361 9.92 2.71 -3.50
CA LEU A 361 9.71 1.48 -4.24
C LEU A 361 11.05 0.82 -4.56
N ILE A 362 11.13 -0.48 -4.33
CA ILE A 362 12.32 -1.30 -4.54
C ILE A 362 11.95 -2.39 -5.53
N ASP A 363 12.77 -2.58 -6.56
CA ASP A 363 12.66 -3.76 -7.43
C ASP A 363 12.75 -5.05 -6.58
N GLN A 364 11.98 -6.08 -6.92
CA GLN A 364 11.95 -7.35 -6.18
C GLN A 364 13.34 -8.00 -6.10
N LYS A 365 14.20 -7.78 -7.10
CA LYS A 365 15.61 -8.23 -7.06
C LYS A 365 16.50 -7.37 -6.15
N GLY A 366 15.98 -6.27 -5.62
CA GLY A 366 16.67 -5.31 -4.76
C GLY A 366 17.62 -4.36 -5.51
N ALA A 367 17.68 -4.42 -6.85
CA ALA A 367 18.72 -3.77 -7.64
C ALA A 367 18.46 -2.28 -7.91
N SER A 368 17.21 -1.86 -8.03
CA SER A 368 16.85 -0.47 -8.32
C SER A 368 15.82 0.09 -7.35
N ILE A 369 15.91 1.39 -7.13
CA ILE A 369 15.00 2.16 -6.26
C ILE A 369 14.34 3.22 -7.12
N SER A 370 13.05 3.44 -6.89
CA SER A 370 12.28 4.53 -7.46
C SER A 370 11.33 5.11 -6.40
N PHE A 371 10.78 6.29 -6.68
CA PHE A 371 9.74 6.89 -5.86
C PHE A 371 8.42 6.84 -6.62
N ASP A 372 7.34 6.60 -5.90
CA ASP A 372 5.98 6.68 -6.44
C ASP A 372 5.75 8.07 -7.08
N PRO A 373 5.30 8.16 -8.35
CA PRO A 373 5.07 9.45 -8.99
C PRO A 373 3.83 10.19 -8.45
N SER A 374 2.87 9.46 -7.90
CA SER A 374 1.54 9.97 -7.49
C SER A 374 1.62 11.16 -6.52
N PRO A 375 2.44 11.12 -5.45
CA PRO A 375 2.51 12.21 -4.47
C PRO A 375 2.97 13.55 -5.06
N LEU A 376 3.84 13.55 -6.08
CA LEU A 376 4.33 14.78 -6.71
C LEU A 376 3.23 15.54 -7.45
N ILE A 377 2.36 14.79 -8.11
CA ILE A 377 1.24 15.33 -8.88
C ILE A 377 0.25 15.97 -7.92
N VAL A 378 -0.16 15.21 -6.89
CA VAL A 378 -1.05 15.70 -5.84
C VAL A 378 -0.48 16.97 -5.19
N ARG A 379 0.83 16.99 -4.92
CA ARG A 379 1.50 18.16 -4.35
C ARG A 379 1.46 19.39 -5.26
N GLY A 380 1.79 19.24 -6.53
CA GLY A 380 1.78 20.36 -7.48
C GLY A 380 0.41 20.98 -7.61
N LEU A 381 -0.64 20.16 -7.57
CA LEU A 381 -2.03 20.58 -7.67
C LEU A 381 -2.56 21.25 -6.41
N ILE A 382 -2.23 20.72 -5.22
CA ILE A 382 -2.57 21.34 -3.93
C ILE A 382 -1.94 22.74 -3.80
N LYS A 383 -0.80 23.00 -4.46
CA LYS A 383 -0.18 24.33 -4.51
C LYS A 383 -1.11 25.39 -5.07
N GLN A 384 -1.85 25.06 -6.11
CA GLN A 384 -2.66 26.03 -6.85
C GLN A 384 -3.90 26.44 -6.07
N GLU A 385 -4.60 25.49 -5.44
CA GLU A 385 -5.76 25.80 -4.59
C GLU A 385 -5.40 26.67 -3.38
N ASN A 386 -4.22 26.45 -2.78
CA ASN A 386 -3.76 27.22 -1.62
C ASN A 386 -3.32 28.65 -2.00
N LEU A 387 -2.79 28.86 -3.21
CA LEU A 387 -2.42 30.19 -3.72
C LEU A 387 -3.64 31.03 -4.11
N GLN A 388 -4.74 30.42 -4.55
CA GLN A 388 -5.96 31.16 -4.92
C GLN A 388 -6.82 31.60 -3.72
N ARG A 389 -6.65 30.98 -2.54
CA ARG A 389 -7.44 31.27 -1.33
C ARG A 389 -6.82 32.33 -0.40
N THR A 390 -5.80 33.06 -0.84
CA THR A 390 -5.12 34.11 -0.05
C THR A 390 -5.99 35.35 0.18
N GLY A 391 -7.03 35.18 0.99
CA GLY A 391 -7.80 36.22 1.67
C GLY A 391 -8.15 35.82 3.11
N LYS A 392 -8.11 34.53 3.46
CA LYS A 392 -8.29 34.04 4.84
C LYS A 392 -7.21 33.02 5.18
N ARG A 393 -6.46 33.28 6.25
CA ARG A 393 -5.45 32.40 6.85
C ARG A 393 -6.09 31.18 7.52
N GLU A 394 -6.84 30.37 6.80
CA GLU A 394 -7.11 29.02 7.25
C GLU A 394 -5.94 28.16 6.83
N TYR A 395 -5.11 27.77 7.81
CA TYR A 395 -4.10 26.73 7.62
C TYR A 395 -4.82 25.44 7.29
N VAL A 396 -5.02 25.17 5.99
CA VAL A 396 -5.50 23.87 5.54
C VAL A 396 -4.37 22.90 5.78
N ARG A 397 -4.38 22.27 6.96
CA ARG A 397 -3.52 21.12 7.21
C ARG A 397 -3.80 20.10 6.12
N ILE A 398 -2.76 19.69 5.42
CA ILE A 398 -2.78 18.46 4.64
C ILE A 398 -2.71 17.32 5.68
N ILE A 399 -3.74 17.20 6.54
CA ILE A 399 -4.01 15.97 7.28
C ILE A 399 -4.62 15.05 6.22
N ASP A 400 -3.75 14.51 5.38
CA ASP A 400 -4.14 13.45 4.49
C ASP A 400 -3.87 12.12 5.20
N SER A 401 -4.89 11.26 5.27
CA SER A 401 -4.76 9.89 5.76
C SER A 401 -3.84 9.01 4.89
N MET A 402 -3.39 9.55 3.74
CA MET A 402 -2.47 8.94 2.77
C MET A 402 -1.02 8.92 3.25
N TYR A 403 -0.57 9.94 3.98
CA TYR A 403 0.83 10.06 4.41
C TYR A 403 0.91 10.15 5.92
N PRO A 404 1.59 9.20 6.60
CA PRO A 404 1.68 9.24 8.05
C PRO A 404 2.38 10.55 8.46
N GLU A 405 1.68 11.40 9.22
CA GLU A 405 2.13 12.77 9.55
C GLU A 405 3.56 12.83 10.09
N LYS A 406 4.00 11.77 10.76
CA LYS A 406 5.34 11.64 11.31
C LYS A 406 6.45 11.78 10.27
N PHE A 407 6.21 11.36 9.01
CA PHE A 407 7.21 11.48 7.93
C PHE A 407 7.22 12.86 7.27
N LEU A 408 6.28 13.75 7.61
CA LEU A 408 6.14 15.05 6.95
C LEU A 408 6.78 16.16 7.79
N SER A 409 7.71 16.90 7.18
CA SER A 409 8.27 18.09 7.81
C SER A 409 7.18 19.12 8.14
N GLU A 410 7.43 20.02 9.08
CA GLU A 410 6.47 21.07 9.43
C GLU A 410 6.08 21.93 8.22
N ASP A 411 7.03 22.21 7.33
CA ASP A 411 6.83 23.05 6.15
C ASP A 411 5.95 22.36 5.11
N VAL A 412 6.04 21.03 4.99
CA VAL A 412 5.14 20.24 4.15
C VAL A 412 3.74 20.17 4.78
N ARG A 413 3.64 19.88 6.10
CA ARG A 413 2.35 19.80 6.81
C ARG A 413 1.56 21.10 6.77
N LYS A 414 2.25 22.23 6.87
CA LYS A 414 1.67 23.58 6.81
C LYS A 414 1.66 24.16 5.39
N PHE A 415 2.14 23.41 4.41
CA PHE A 415 2.24 23.82 3.01
C PHE A 415 2.91 25.19 2.81
N LYS A 416 4.05 25.41 3.47
CA LYS A 416 4.81 26.67 3.35
C LYS A 416 5.51 26.76 2.00
N THR A 417 5.75 27.98 1.52
CA THR A 417 6.53 28.22 0.28
C THR A 417 8.02 27.92 0.42
N THR A 418 8.51 27.76 1.65
CA THR A 418 9.91 27.46 1.99
C THR A 418 10.27 25.98 1.90
N GLN A 419 9.38 25.13 1.37
CA GLN A 419 9.67 23.71 1.16
C GLN A 419 10.88 23.56 0.21
N ASN A 420 11.90 22.86 0.68
CA ASN A 420 13.18 22.67 0.00
C ASN A 420 13.66 21.22 0.18
N VAL A 421 14.86 20.91 -0.32
CA VAL A 421 15.48 19.56 -0.23
C VAL A 421 15.57 19.01 1.19
N SER A 422 15.70 19.87 2.21
CA SER A 422 15.80 19.39 3.60
C SER A 422 14.47 18.90 4.18
N CYS A 423 13.33 19.17 3.51
CA CYS A 423 12.07 18.51 3.82
C CYS A 423 12.14 17.00 3.55
N ASP A 424 12.89 16.57 2.52
CA ASP A 424 13.11 15.16 2.25
C ASP A 424 14.09 14.54 3.23
N LEU A 425 15.11 15.29 3.67
CA LEU A 425 16.05 14.82 4.69
C LEU A 425 15.36 14.58 6.04
N PHE A 426 14.39 15.43 6.40
CA PHE A 426 13.48 15.17 7.52
C PHE A 426 12.80 13.81 7.36
N SER A 427 12.15 13.57 6.22
CA SER A 427 11.48 12.29 5.95
C SER A 427 12.44 11.10 5.97
N MET A 428 13.66 11.27 5.48
CA MET A 428 14.68 10.22 5.50
C MET A 428 15.16 9.87 6.91
N SER A 429 15.22 10.84 7.84
CA SER A 429 15.49 10.54 9.26
C SER A 429 14.39 9.68 9.88
N GLU A 430 13.13 9.92 9.52
CA GLU A 430 11.98 9.12 9.98
C GLU A 430 11.96 7.72 9.33
N VAL A 431 12.40 7.62 8.08
CA VAL A 431 12.62 6.34 7.39
C VAL A 431 13.73 5.55 8.09
N TRP A 432 14.83 6.18 8.49
CA TRP A 432 15.88 5.54 9.29
C TRP A 432 15.32 4.96 10.59
N GLU A 433 14.61 5.77 11.38
CA GLU A 433 13.94 5.32 12.60
C GLU A 433 13.05 4.10 12.34
N LYS A 434 12.30 4.10 11.24
CA LYS A 434 11.45 2.96 10.88
C LYS A 434 12.23 1.72 10.40
N MET A 435 13.33 1.88 9.66
CA MET A 435 14.14 0.78 9.13
C MET A 435 14.88 0.03 10.25
N PHE A 436 15.34 0.76 11.26
CA PHE A 436 16.17 0.24 12.35
C PHE A 436 15.40 0.06 13.68
N GLY A 437 14.15 0.51 13.75
CA GLY A 437 13.33 0.36 14.95
C GLY A 437 13.80 1.22 16.12
N VAL A 438 14.45 2.35 15.82
CA VAL A 438 15.00 3.28 16.82
C VAL A 438 14.08 4.48 16.97
N ASN A 439 13.96 5.05 18.18
CA ASN A 439 13.25 6.31 18.37
C ASN A 439 14.29 7.42 18.50
N ILE A 440 14.48 8.22 17.45
CA ILE A 440 15.54 9.25 17.42
C ILE A 440 15.35 10.32 18.51
N ASN A 441 14.13 10.52 19.05
CA ASN A 441 13.92 11.46 20.17
C ASN A 441 14.49 10.94 21.51
N ASN A 442 14.76 9.63 21.59
CA ASN A 442 15.33 8.96 22.75
C ASN A 442 16.56 8.12 22.32
N TYR A 443 17.25 8.54 21.26
CA TYR A 443 18.37 7.81 20.64
C TYR A 443 19.70 8.36 21.12
N ASP A 444 19.78 8.61 22.41
CA ASP A 444 20.93 9.20 23.05
C ASP A 444 22.15 8.31 22.80
N HIS A 445 23.15 8.89 22.16
CA HIS A 445 24.44 8.31 21.83
C HIS A 445 24.40 7.14 20.83
N GLY A 446 23.34 7.02 20.04
CA GLY A 446 23.27 6.05 18.94
C GLY A 446 24.10 6.46 17.70
N PRO A 447 24.42 5.52 16.80
CA PRO A 447 25.09 5.83 15.54
C PRO A 447 24.39 6.93 14.73
N PHE A 448 25.15 7.94 14.34
CA PHE A 448 24.75 9.05 13.50
C PHE A 448 23.66 9.94 14.11
N GLU A 449 23.51 9.93 15.44
CA GLU A 449 22.52 10.73 16.18
C GLU A 449 22.54 12.20 15.75
N ASP A 450 23.70 12.85 15.81
CA ASP A 450 23.86 14.28 15.46
C ASP A 450 23.37 14.57 14.03
N THR A 451 23.74 13.71 13.08
CA THR A 451 23.34 13.84 11.68
C THR A 451 21.82 13.66 11.52
N LEU A 452 21.23 12.67 12.20
CA LEU A 452 19.79 12.40 12.17
C LEU A 452 18.99 13.56 12.79
N ILE A 453 19.44 14.09 13.93
CA ILE A 453 18.84 15.26 14.59
C ILE A 453 18.94 16.49 13.68
N ALA A 454 20.10 16.74 13.07
CA ALA A 454 20.28 17.85 12.16
C ALA A 454 19.37 17.75 10.91
N CYS A 455 19.10 16.54 10.41
CA CYS A 455 18.14 16.33 9.32
C CYS A 455 16.69 16.61 9.75
N ARG A 456 16.35 16.42 11.03
CA ARG A 456 15.01 16.71 11.58
C ARG A 456 14.68 18.19 11.73
N GLU A 457 15.65 19.09 11.55
CA GLU A 457 15.41 20.53 11.62
C GLU A 457 14.58 21.07 10.42
N GLY A 458 14.26 20.23 9.42
CA GLY A 458 13.42 20.61 8.28
C GLY A 458 14.04 21.74 7.47
N ALA A 459 13.26 22.77 7.09
CA ALA A 459 13.79 23.89 6.30
C ALA A 459 14.93 24.70 6.96
N LYS A 460 15.15 24.54 8.27
CA LYS A 460 16.29 25.17 8.97
C LYS A 460 17.60 24.39 8.78
N SER A 461 17.50 23.11 8.44
CA SER A 461 18.67 22.27 8.23
C SER A 461 19.47 22.77 7.02
N LYS A 462 20.79 22.89 7.20
CA LYS A 462 21.74 23.14 6.12
C LYS A 462 22.33 21.85 5.53
N HIS A 463 21.85 20.68 5.99
CA HIS A 463 22.33 19.41 5.47
C HIS A 463 21.91 19.22 4.00
N THR A 464 22.78 18.55 3.25
CA THR A 464 22.52 18.08 1.89
C THR A 464 22.51 16.55 1.90
N VAL A 465 21.99 15.95 0.83
CA VAL A 465 22.04 14.49 0.66
C VAL A 465 23.49 13.99 0.66
N GLU A 466 24.40 14.71 0.00
CA GLU A 466 25.84 14.42 -0.01
C GLU A 466 26.42 14.42 1.41
N LYS A 467 26.15 15.48 2.19
CA LYS A 467 26.60 15.59 3.58
C LYS A 467 26.08 14.44 4.44
N PHE A 468 24.81 14.06 4.26
CA PHE A 468 24.22 12.94 5.00
C PHE A 468 24.93 11.62 4.66
N LYS A 469 25.22 11.36 3.37
CA LYS A 469 25.98 10.17 2.96
C LYS A 469 27.42 10.16 3.49
N ASP A 470 28.09 11.31 3.46
CA ASP A 470 29.45 11.46 4.00
C ASP A 470 29.46 11.14 5.50
N ASP A 471 28.47 11.64 6.24
CA ASP A 471 28.34 11.39 7.66
C ASP A 471 28.07 9.90 7.97
N LEU A 472 27.19 9.24 7.21
CA LEU A 472 26.93 7.79 7.34
C LEU A 472 28.14 6.91 7.01
N SER A 473 29.12 7.44 6.29
CA SER A 473 30.36 6.75 5.94
C SER A 473 31.45 6.89 7.01
N LYS A 474 31.23 7.74 8.02
CA LYS A 474 32.20 7.93 9.11
C LYS A 474 32.18 6.74 10.07
N LYS A 475 33.38 6.40 10.56
CA LYS A 475 33.57 5.43 11.63
C LYS A 475 33.45 6.14 12.98
N GLU A 476 32.22 6.27 13.47
CA GLU A 476 31.95 6.90 14.76
C GLU A 476 32.43 6.05 15.94
N PHE A 477 32.35 4.73 15.81
CA PHE A 477 32.81 3.75 16.79
C PHE A 477 34.05 3.03 16.27
N LYS A 478 35.18 3.22 16.94
CA LYS A 478 36.47 2.66 16.50
C LYS A 478 36.80 1.35 17.19
N ASP A 479 36.37 1.22 18.44
CA ASP A 479 36.69 0.09 19.31
C ASP A 479 35.62 -0.11 20.41
N LYS A 480 35.92 -1.05 21.32
CA LYS A 480 35.07 -1.39 22.47
C LYS A 480 34.95 -0.23 23.47
N ASP A 481 35.97 0.61 23.60
CA ASP A 481 35.99 1.70 24.59
C ASP A 481 34.98 2.79 24.22
N ASP A 482 34.74 2.99 22.91
CA ASP A 482 33.67 3.86 22.43
C ASP A 482 32.27 3.32 22.79
N LEU A 483 32.07 2.00 22.75
CA LEU A 483 30.81 1.37 23.17
C LEU A 483 30.61 1.41 24.68
N GLU A 484 31.68 1.28 25.46
CA GLU A 484 31.62 1.35 26.93
C GLU A 484 31.07 2.70 27.41
N LYS A 485 31.43 3.80 26.73
CA LYS A 485 30.89 5.13 27.02
C LYS A 485 29.37 5.20 26.85
N LEU A 486 28.78 4.39 25.96
CA LEU A 486 27.33 4.37 25.69
C LEU A 486 26.52 3.63 26.77
N CYS A 487 27.12 2.60 27.35
CA CYS A 487 26.42 1.69 28.25
C CYS A 487 26.81 1.86 29.72
N LEU A 488 27.70 2.80 30.04
CA LEU A 488 28.30 3.00 31.36
C LEU A 488 27.24 2.94 32.48
N LYS A 489 27.46 2.04 33.44
CA LYS A 489 26.62 1.80 34.64
C LYS A 489 25.26 1.17 34.37
N ARG A 490 25.02 0.60 33.17
CA ARG A 490 23.80 -0.16 32.90
C ARG A 490 24.02 -1.64 33.23
N ALA A 491 23.01 -2.27 33.84
CA ALA A 491 23.05 -3.70 34.17
C ALA A 491 23.26 -4.52 32.90
N GLY A 492 24.19 -5.48 32.91
CA GLY A 492 24.53 -6.35 31.77
C GLY A 492 25.55 -5.77 30.77
N GLU A 493 26.15 -4.61 31.05
CA GLU A 493 27.16 -3.99 30.16
C GLU A 493 28.38 -4.89 29.90
N LYS A 494 28.94 -5.52 30.93
CA LYS A 494 30.19 -6.28 30.83
C LYS A 494 30.04 -7.58 30.02
N PRO A 495 29.04 -8.44 30.27
CA PRO A 495 28.79 -9.61 29.41
C PRO A 495 28.58 -9.26 27.93
N LEU A 496 27.91 -8.13 27.66
CA LEU A 496 27.63 -7.66 26.32
C LEU A 496 28.90 -7.18 25.60
N LEU A 497 29.68 -6.33 26.27
CA LEU A 497 30.95 -5.82 25.75
C LEU A 497 31.97 -6.96 25.53
N ASP A 498 31.98 -7.97 26.38
CA ASP A 498 32.82 -9.17 26.20
C ASP A 498 32.36 -10.04 25.03
N HIS A 499 31.05 -10.11 24.77
CA HIS A 499 30.52 -10.77 23.58
C HIS A 499 30.89 -10.02 22.29
N VAL A 500 30.78 -8.68 22.27
CA VAL A 500 31.23 -7.84 21.14
C VAL A 500 32.71 -8.08 20.86
N GLN A 501 33.56 -8.08 21.89
CA GLN A 501 35.00 -8.33 21.73
C GLN A 501 35.27 -9.70 21.10
N LYS A 502 34.59 -10.76 21.56
CA LYS A 502 34.70 -12.10 20.97
C LYS A 502 34.32 -12.12 19.50
N CYS A 503 33.32 -11.34 19.08
CA CYS A 503 32.98 -11.21 17.67
C CYS A 503 34.10 -10.52 16.88
N LEU A 504 34.64 -9.41 17.38
CA LEU A 504 35.72 -8.64 16.73
C LEU A 504 37.02 -9.44 16.57
N ASP A 505 37.30 -10.36 17.50
CA ASP A 505 38.51 -11.19 17.53
C ASP A 505 38.44 -12.41 16.61
N LYS A 506 37.30 -12.68 15.94
CA LYS A 506 37.18 -13.82 15.03
C LYS A 506 38.13 -13.69 13.82
N PRO A 507 38.98 -14.70 13.55
CA PRO A 507 39.91 -14.65 12.43
C PRO A 507 39.16 -14.64 11.08
N GLY A 508 39.63 -13.79 10.14
CA GLY A 508 39.06 -13.66 8.79
C GLY A 508 38.06 -12.50 8.62
N GLN A 509 37.73 -11.77 9.69
CA GLN A 509 36.89 -10.57 9.59
C GLN A 509 37.69 -9.36 9.11
N GLY A 510 37.33 -8.81 7.95
CA GLY A 510 37.90 -7.56 7.44
C GLY A 510 37.49 -6.33 8.26
N GLN A 511 38.20 -5.21 8.07
CA GLN A 511 37.96 -3.97 8.83
C GLN A 511 36.53 -3.42 8.68
N GLU A 512 35.91 -3.59 7.51
CA GLU A 512 34.53 -3.16 7.24
C GLU A 512 33.53 -3.95 8.08
N TYR A 513 33.73 -5.26 8.21
CA TYR A 513 32.88 -6.12 9.03
C TYR A 513 32.97 -5.77 10.52
N ARG A 514 34.17 -5.43 11.00
CA ARG A 514 34.38 -4.94 12.37
C ARG A 514 33.63 -3.63 12.64
N THR A 515 33.62 -2.69 11.69
CA THR A 515 32.83 -1.46 11.80
C THR A 515 31.33 -1.77 11.88
N LEU A 516 30.82 -2.70 11.08
CA LEU A 516 29.40 -3.10 11.14
C LEU A 516 29.03 -3.71 12.50
N ILE A 517 29.90 -4.53 13.09
CA ILE A 517 29.68 -5.08 14.44
C ILE A 517 29.57 -3.97 15.47
N LEU A 518 30.50 -3.00 15.45
CA LEU A 518 30.53 -1.89 16.40
C LEU A 518 29.29 -1.00 16.26
N GLU A 519 28.93 -0.60 15.04
CA GLU A 519 27.74 0.21 14.78
C GLU A 519 26.45 -0.52 15.17
N THR A 520 26.37 -1.83 14.91
CA THR A 520 25.21 -2.65 15.30
C THR A 520 25.08 -2.74 16.81
N ALA A 521 26.20 -2.98 17.51
CA ALA A 521 26.22 -3.01 18.97
C ALA A 521 25.81 -1.65 19.56
N ALA A 522 26.37 -0.54 19.04
CA ALA A 522 26.01 0.82 19.45
C ALA A 522 24.51 1.11 19.26
N MET A 523 23.95 0.73 18.12
CA MET A 523 22.52 0.90 17.83
C MET A 523 21.62 0.12 18.81
N LEU A 524 21.98 -1.11 19.14
CA LEU A 524 21.23 -1.94 20.08
C LEU A 524 21.35 -1.42 21.53
N LEU A 525 22.52 -0.87 21.87
CA LEU A 525 22.80 -0.22 23.15
C LEU A 525 22.00 1.06 23.34
N ALA A 526 21.85 1.87 22.29
CA ALA A 526 21.08 3.11 22.31
C ALA A 526 19.56 2.90 22.53
N HIS A 527 19.06 1.66 22.38
CA HIS A 527 17.65 1.38 22.61
C HIS A 527 17.31 1.38 24.11
N TYR A 528 16.53 2.37 24.56
CA TYR A 528 16.24 2.66 25.98
C TYR A 528 15.56 1.53 26.79
N ARG A 529 14.99 0.53 26.10
CA ARG A 529 14.34 -0.65 26.72
C ARG A 529 15.19 -1.93 26.69
N SER A 530 16.43 -1.86 26.22
CA SER A 530 17.28 -3.05 26.14
C SER A 530 17.66 -3.54 27.54
N ASP A 531 17.11 -4.69 27.92
CA ASP A 531 17.63 -5.52 29.00
C ASP A 531 18.89 -6.21 28.47
N PHE A 532 20.06 -5.77 28.91
CA PHE A 532 21.32 -6.24 28.35
C PHE A 532 21.67 -7.67 28.73
N ASP A 533 21.18 -8.17 29.87
CA ASP A 533 21.36 -9.58 30.24
C ASP A 533 20.50 -10.50 29.35
N LYS A 534 19.33 -10.03 28.94
CA LYS A 534 18.51 -10.72 27.94
C LYS A 534 19.09 -10.59 26.53
N ALA A 535 19.54 -9.39 26.13
CA ALA A 535 20.15 -9.16 24.84
C ALA A 535 21.44 -10.00 24.66
N ALA A 536 22.31 -10.06 25.67
CA ALA A 536 23.52 -10.87 25.63
C ALA A 536 23.22 -12.38 25.50
N LYS A 537 22.14 -12.88 26.12
CA LYS A 537 21.68 -14.28 25.99
C LYS A 537 20.99 -14.57 24.66
N ASP A 538 20.24 -13.60 24.14
CA ASP A 538 19.59 -13.69 22.85
C ASP A 538 20.62 -13.62 21.69
N TRP A 539 21.83 -13.09 21.93
CA TRP A 539 22.90 -12.90 20.93
C TRP A 539 24.00 -13.98 20.92
N THR A 540 24.07 -14.81 21.97
CA THR A 540 24.93 -16.02 22.04
C THR A 540 24.28 -17.21 21.38
#